data_AF-A0A543DIK2-F1
#
_entry.id   AF-A0A543DIK2-F1
#
_cell.length_a   1.000
_cell.length_b   1.000
_cell.length_c   1.000
_cell.angle_alpha   90.00
_cell.angle_beta   90.00
_cell.angle_gamma   90.00
#
_symmetry.space_group_name_H-M   'P 1'
#
loop_
_entity.id
_entity.type
_entity.pdbx_description
1 polymer ?
#
loop_
_entity_poly.entity_id
_entity_poly.type
_entity_poly.pdbx_seq_one_letter_code
_entity_poly.pdbx_strand_id
1 'polypeptide(L)'
;MFDTLRSVAFWMTETPEGFAMGDATDEAEARLMIESQQRGSVTFDEATGRYRWTVVLDGGKSSHGWSDTEADAWWFVKEAVNRPHRGARYVMKTRRGDVG
;
A
#
# COMPACT_ATOMS: atom_id res chain seq x y z
N MET A 1 24.09 -23.55 20.18
CA MET A 1 22.95 -22.68 20.53
C MET A 1 22.18 -22.48 19.24
N PHE A 2 21.00 -23.09 19.12
CA PHE A 2 20.29 -23.21 17.85
C PHE A 2 19.93 -21.82 17.32
N ASP A 3 20.37 -21.59 16.08
CA ASP A 3 20.00 -20.45 15.27
C ASP A 3 18.46 -20.37 15.25
N THR A 4 17.92 -19.28 15.74
CA THR A 4 16.49 -19.03 15.66
C THR A 4 16.22 -18.69 14.20
N LEU A 5 15.99 -19.71 13.38
CA LEU A 5 15.47 -19.52 12.03
C LEU A 5 14.19 -18.72 12.18
N ARG A 6 14.27 -17.40 11.97
CA ARG A 6 13.09 -16.56 11.77
C ARG A 6 12.37 -17.20 10.61
N SER A 7 11.19 -17.74 10.87
CA SER A 7 10.34 -18.30 9.83
C SER A 7 9.92 -17.17 8.90
N VAL A 8 10.65 -16.95 7.81
CA VAL A 8 10.25 -16.02 6.75
C VAL A 8 9.10 -16.67 5.99
N ALA A 9 8.04 -15.91 5.72
CA ALA A 9 6.95 -16.33 4.86
C ALA A 9 7.16 -15.77 3.46
N PHE A 10 6.73 -16.53 2.46
CA PHE A 10 6.72 -16.09 1.07
C PHE A 10 5.26 -15.92 0.63
N TRP A 11 4.98 -14.88 -0.15
CA TRP A 11 3.65 -14.61 -0.69
C TRP A 11 3.67 -14.43 -2.20
N MET A 12 2.56 -14.81 -2.84
CA MET A 12 2.32 -14.63 -4.26
C MET A 12 0.82 -14.42 -4.48
N THR A 13 0.45 -13.52 -5.39
CA THR A 13 -0.95 -13.33 -5.78
C THR A 13 -1.08 -12.93 -7.23
N GLU A 14 -2.21 -13.30 -7.83
CA GLU A 14 -2.58 -12.88 -9.18
C GLU A 14 -3.08 -11.43 -9.14
N THR A 15 -2.66 -10.65 -10.13
CA THR A 15 -3.07 -9.27 -10.34
C THR A 15 -3.53 -9.13 -11.80
N PRO A 16 -4.27 -8.07 -12.16
CA PRO A 16 -4.64 -7.83 -13.55
C PRO A 16 -3.44 -7.77 -14.53
N GLU A 17 -2.24 -7.50 -14.03
CA GLU A 17 -1.01 -7.39 -14.82
C GLU A 17 -0.15 -8.68 -14.80
N GLY A 18 -0.59 -9.74 -14.11
CA GLY A 18 0.14 -11.00 -13.98
C GLY A 18 0.22 -11.48 -12.54
N PHE A 19 1.42 -11.58 -11.97
CA PHE A 19 1.61 -12.02 -10.59
C PHE A 19 2.51 -11.05 -9.82
N ALA A 20 2.15 -10.78 -8.56
CA ALA A 20 2.99 -10.08 -7.60
C ALA A 20 3.45 -11.08 -6.53
N MET A 21 4.70 -10.96 -6.08
CA MET A 21 5.28 -11.84 -5.07
C MET A 21 6.36 -11.16 -4.24
N GLY A 22 6.64 -11.70 -3.06
CA GLY A 22 7.71 -11.20 -2.19
C GLY A 22 7.83 -11.98 -0.88
N ASP A 23 8.77 -11.54 -0.06
CA ASP A 23 8.99 -12.07 1.28
C ASP A 23 8.17 -11.28 2.31
N ALA A 24 7.88 -11.93 3.44
CA ALA A 24 7.16 -11.40 4.58
C ALA A 24 7.75 -11.97 5.89
N THR A 25 7.60 -11.23 6.97
CA THR A 25 8.13 -11.62 8.29
C THR A 25 7.43 -12.85 8.85
N ASP A 26 6.14 -13.02 8.55
CA ASP A 26 5.30 -14.14 8.97
C ASP A 26 4.09 -14.32 8.02
N GLU A 27 3.29 -15.35 8.27
CA GLU A 27 2.10 -15.65 7.46
C GLU A 27 1.03 -14.55 7.52
N ALA A 28 0.91 -13.83 8.64
CA ALA A 28 -0.06 -12.75 8.77
C ALA A 28 0.32 -11.55 7.89
N GLU A 29 1.60 -11.18 7.87
CA GLU A 29 2.12 -10.18 6.95
C GLU A 29 1.99 -10.64 5.50
N ALA A 30 2.30 -11.91 5.18
CA ALA A 30 2.10 -12.46 3.84
C ALA A 30 0.66 -12.30 3.34
N ARG A 31 -0.34 -12.59 4.20
CA ARG A 31 -1.76 -12.40 3.89
C ARG A 31 -2.11 -10.93 3.65
N LEU A 32 -1.58 -10.02 4.47
CA LEU A 32 -1.76 -8.58 4.28
C LEU A 32 -1.15 -8.08 2.97
N MET A 33 0.02 -8.59 2.58
CA MET A 33 0.64 -8.25 1.30
C MET A 33 -0.23 -8.69 0.13
N ILE A 34 -0.75 -9.92 0.17
CA ILE A 34 -1.71 -10.43 -0.84
C ILE A 34 -2.95 -9.53 -0.93
N GLU A 35 -3.55 -9.21 0.22
CA GLU A 35 -4.75 -8.38 0.26
C GLU A 35 -4.48 -6.96 -0.25
N SER A 36 -3.30 -6.40 0.05
CA SER A 36 -2.90 -5.07 -0.44
C SER A 36 -2.79 -5.02 -1.97
N GLN A 37 -2.31 -6.09 -2.61
CA GLN A 37 -2.21 -6.20 -4.07
C GLN A 37 -3.58 -6.38 -4.74
N GLN A 38 -4.50 -7.09 -4.08
CA GLN A 38 -5.84 -7.33 -4.63
C GLN A 38 -6.74 -6.10 -4.54
N ARG A 39 -6.54 -5.25 -3.52
CA ARG A 39 -7.42 -4.12 -3.20
C ARG A 39 -6.82 -2.77 -3.53
N GLY A 40 -5.50 -2.74 -3.72
CA GLY A 40 -4.72 -1.54 -3.93
C GLY A 40 -4.21 -1.41 -5.35
N SER A 41 -3.87 -0.18 -5.71
CA SER A 41 -3.10 0.12 -6.90
C SER A 41 -2.09 1.22 -6.60
N VAL A 42 -0.93 1.12 -7.23
CA VAL A 42 0.12 2.14 -7.22
C VAL A 42 0.46 2.47 -8.66
N THR A 43 0.43 3.74 -9.02
CA THR A 43 0.70 4.20 -10.38
C THR A 43 1.62 5.41 -10.34
N PHE A 44 2.67 5.40 -11.15
CA PHE A 44 3.56 6.55 -11.30
C PHE A 44 2.88 7.65 -12.14
N ASP A 45 2.91 8.88 -11.65
CA ASP A 45 2.41 10.05 -12.36
C ASP A 45 3.59 10.88 -12.88
N GLU A 46 3.76 10.90 -14.20
CA GLU A 46 4.88 11.58 -14.85
C GLU A 46 4.85 13.12 -14.68
N ALA A 47 3.66 13.71 -14.50
CA ALA A 47 3.51 15.15 -14.37
C ALA A 47 4.01 15.67 -13.02
N THR A 48 3.83 14.89 -11.96
CA THR A 48 4.25 15.21 -10.60
C THR A 48 5.55 14.53 -10.20
N GLY A 49 5.96 13.47 -10.90
CA GLY A 49 7.10 12.63 -10.54
C GLY A 49 6.86 11.81 -9.27
N ARG A 50 5.60 11.51 -8.93
CA ARG A 50 5.20 10.86 -7.68
C ARG A 50 4.33 9.63 -7.94
N TYR A 51 4.30 8.72 -6.99
CA TYR A 51 3.44 7.54 -7.02
C TYR A 51 2.09 7.87 -6.39
N ARG A 52 1.02 7.72 -7.17
CA ARG A 52 -0.35 7.74 -6.65
C ARG A 52 -0.71 6.36 -6.15
N TRP A 53 -1.13 6.26 -4.90
CA TRP A 53 -1.71 5.02 -4.36
C TRP A 53 -3.20 5.17 -4.13
N THR A 54 -3.94 4.09 -4.38
CA THR A 54 -5.39 3.98 -4.10
C THR A 54 -5.66 2.61 -3.49
N VAL A 55 -6.62 2.51 -2.59
CA VAL A 55 -7.04 1.24 -1.98
C VAL A 55 -8.54 1.25 -1.72
N VAL A 56 -9.21 0.13 -2.02
CA VAL A 56 -10.63 -0.08 -1.72
C VAL A 56 -10.75 -0.80 -0.38
N LEU A 57 -11.36 -0.14 0.60
CA LEU A 57 -11.65 -0.63 1.94
C LEU A 57 -13.02 -1.34 2.00
N ASP A 58 -13.26 -2.05 3.09
CA ASP A 58 -14.52 -2.78 3.28
C ASP A 58 -15.69 -1.81 3.33
N GLY A 59 -16.80 -2.22 2.71
CA GLY A 59 -17.97 -1.37 2.52
C GLY A 59 -17.86 -0.38 1.36
N GLY A 60 -16.93 -0.61 0.42
CA GLY A 60 -16.83 0.12 -0.86
C GLY A 60 -16.26 1.54 -0.74
N LYS A 61 -15.73 1.92 0.42
CA LYS A 61 -15.00 3.19 0.60
C LYS A 61 -13.60 3.04 0.02
N SER A 62 -13.03 4.11 -0.52
CA SER A 62 -11.63 4.13 -0.95
C SER A 62 -10.79 5.13 -0.17
N SER A 63 -9.50 4.85 -0.06
CA SER A 63 -8.47 5.77 0.42
C SER A 63 -7.42 5.95 -0.66
N HIS A 64 -6.78 7.11 -0.74
CA HIS A 64 -5.77 7.39 -1.74
C HIS A 64 -4.79 8.47 -1.26
N GLY A 65 -3.62 8.52 -1.87
CA GLY A 65 -2.60 9.51 -1.57
C GLY A 65 -1.47 9.53 -2.59
N TRP A 66 -0.40 10.25 -2.21
CA TRP A 66 0.80 10.42 -3.01
C TRP A 66 2.04 10.06 -2.18
N SER A 67 2.98 9.39 -2.81
CA SER A 67 4.27 9.01 -2.23
C SER A 67 5.41 9.32 -3.20
N ASP A 68 6.60 9.55 -2.65
CA ASP A 68 7.77 9.85 -3.48
C ASP A 68 8.43 8.58 -4.01
N THR A 69 8.19 7.43 -3.35
CA THR A 69 8.67 6.11 -3.79
C THR A 69 7.52 5.12 -3.93
N GLU A 70 7.72 4.11 -4.79
CA GLU A 70 6.78 3.01 -4.98
C GLU A 70 6.61 2.18 -3.69
N ALA A 71 7.71 1.94 -2.98
CA ALA A 71 7.71 1.18 -1.73
C ALA A 71 6.85 1.87 -0.65
N ASP A 72 6.98 3.20 -0.50
CA ASP A 72 6.15 3.97 0.43
C ASP A 72 4.67 3.93 0.03
N ALA A 73 4.39 4.02 -1.27
CA ALA A 73 3.03 3.91 -1.80
C ALA A 73 2.38 2.58 -1.40
N TRP A 74 3.07 1.46 -1.60
CA TRP A 74 2.59 0.13 -1.19
C TRP A 74 2.50 -0.02 0.33
N TRP A 75 3.41 0.60 1.09
CA TRP A 75 3.31 0.63 2.55
C TRP A 75 2.01 1.30 3.02
N PHE A 76 1.63 2.44 2.42
CA PHE A 76 0.36 3.10 2.76
C PHE A 76 -0.88 2.28 2.39
N VAL A 77 -0.84 1.55 1.26
CA VAL A 77 -1.91 0.61 0.89
C VAL A 77 -2.04 -0.48 1.96
N LYS A 78 -0.93 -1.13 2.34
CA LYS A 78 -0.91 -2.17 3.37
C LYS A 78 -1.46 -1.65 4.71
N GLU A 79 -1.03 -0.48 5.15
CA GLU A 79 -1.52 0.13 6.39
C GLU A 79 -3.01 0.46 6.35
N ALA A 80 -3.52 0.91 5.20
CA ALA A 80 -4.93 1.20 5.04
C ALA A 80 -5.79 -0.09 5.08
N VAL A 81 -5.29 -1.20 4.52
CA VAL A 81 -5.93 -2.53 4.63
C VAL A 81 -5.90 -3.06 6.06
N ASN A 82 -4.74 -2.98 6.72
CA ASN A 82 -4.52 -3.52 8.06
C ASN A 82 -5.29 -2.77 9.16
N ARG A 83 -5.87 -1.60 8.86
CA ARG A 83 -6.53 -0.75 9.87
C ARG A 83 -8.05 -0.90 9.81
N PRO A 84 -8.68 -1.70 10.70
CA PRO A 84 -10.13 -1.73 10.82
C PRO A 84 -10.60 -0.39 11.42
N HIS A 85 -11.03 0.52 10.53
CA HIS A 85 -11.72 1.77 10.84
C HIS A 85 -11.09 2.66 11.92
N ARG A 86 -10.00 3.38 11.59
CA ARG A 86 -9.74 4.68 12.22
C ARG A 86 -10.12 5.78 11.24
N GLY A 87 -11.18 6.51 11.60
CA GLY A 87 -11.75 7.59 10.82
C GLY A 87 -10.71 8.61 10.35
N ALA A 88 -10.83 8.99 9.09
CA ALA A 88 -10.52 10.28 8.48
C ALA A 88 -9.37 11.17 9.03
N ARG A 89 -8.56 11.65 8.05
CA ARG A 89 -7.66 12.84 7.99
C ARG A 89 -6.19 12.56 8.34
N TYR A 90 -5.21 12.99 7.52
CA TYR A 90 -5.01 14.34 6.98
C TYR A 90 -4.63 14.33 5.47
N VAL A 91 -5.41 15.02 4.63
CA VAL A 91 -4.91 15.51 3.33
C VAL A 91 -4.32 16.88 3.62
N MET A 92 -2.99 17.01 3.64
CA MET A 92 -2.39 18.32 3.46
C MET A 92 -2.62 18.72 2.01
N LYS A 93 -3.74 19.40 1.77
CA LYS A 93 -3.96 20.09 0.50
C LYS A 93 -3.06 21.31 0.54
N THR A 94 -1.81 21.17 0.12
CA THR A 94 -1.00 22.34 -0.23
C THR A 94 -1.64 22.92 -1.49
N ARG A 95 -2.68 23.74 -1.31
CA ARG A 95 -3.01 24.77 -2.28
C ARG A 95 -1.88 25.77 -2.20
N ARG A 96 -0.90 25.66 -3.10
CA ARG A 96 -0.02 26.78 -3.41
C ARG A 96 -0.90 27.80 -4.13
N GLY A 97 -1.57 28.62 -3.33
CA GLY A 97 -2.35 29.74 -3.79
C GLY A 97 -1.41 30.84 -4.27
N ASP A 98 -1.70 31.30 -5.49
CA ASP A 98 -1.63 32.67 -5.97
C ASP A 98 -0.37 33.50 -5.70
N VAL A 99 0.35 33.71 -6.81
CA VAL A 99 1.11 34.92 -7.06
C VAL A 99 0.10 36.07 -7.21
N GLY A 100 0.18 37.03 -6.31
CA GLY A 100 -0.41 38.37 -6.42
C GLY A 100 0.61 39.38 -5.93
#